data_AF-A0A5N8UJK3-F1
#
_entry.id   AF-A0A5N8UJK3-F1
#
_cell.length_a   1.000
_cell.length_b   1.000
_cell.length_c   1.000
_cell.angle_alpha   90.00
_cell.angle_beta   90.00
_cell.angle_gamma   90.00
#
_symmetry.space_group_name_H-M   'P 1'
#
loop_
_entity.id
_entity.type
_entity.pdbx_description
1 polymer ?
#
loop_
_entity_poly.entity_id
_entity_poly.type
_entity_poly.pdbx_seq_one_letter_code
_entity_poly.pdbx_strand_id
1 'polypeptide(L)'
;MEANMTINQLVFALLLIAAIISVVIYLRFPPRFHNKIRHHPHLKPMSHIYEVLPDGHHDINKQTMHPYHNVTIERIQNACCAVKNIQGIHFLSKDAPSIPLSNCDAFECRCHYKHYQDRRREKLERRVDFGMTHDLFGAFGEKNQRIKKPDRRHDDD
;
A
#
# COMPACT_ATOMS: atom_id res chain seq x y z
N MET A 1 -16.62 65.42 -0.53
CA MET A 1 -16.67 64.42 0.56
C MET A 1 -17.39 63.14 0.15
N GLU A 2 -18.39 63.21 -0.74
CA GLU A 2 -19.17 62.03 -1.17
C GLU A 2 -18.37 61.00 -2.00
N ALA A 3 -17.46 61.45 -2.87
CA ALA A 3 -16.63 60.53 -3.67
C ALA A 3 -15.68 59.65 -2.84
N ASN A 4 -15.21 60.15 -1.69
CA ASN A 4 -14.33 59.37 -0.82
C ASN A 4 -15.10 58.26 -0.08
N MET A 5 -16.38 58.49 0.17
CA MET A 5 -17.27 57.53 0.82
C MET A 5 -17.60 56.37 -0.13
N THR A 6 -17.82 56.64 -1.42
CA THR A 6 -18.08 55.59 -2.42
C THR A 6 -16.85 54.75 -2.75
N ILE A 7 -15.67 55.38 -2.81
CA ILE A 7 -14.39 54.69 -3.00
C ILE A 7 -14.11 53.72 -1.83
N ASN A 8 -14.29 54.18 -0.59
CA ASN A 8 -14.06 53.34 0.58
C ASN A 8 -15.05 52.16 0.60
N GLN A 9 -16.33 52.38 0.27
CA GLN A 9 -17.34 51.32 0.16
C GLN A 9 -16.96 50.25 -0.88
N LEU A 10 -16.42 50.67 -2.04
CA LEU A 10 -15.93 49.75 -3.07
C LEU A 10 -14.74 48.91 -2.59
N VAL A 11 -13.79 49.52 -1.88
CA VAL A 11 -12.63 48.82 -1.32
C VAL A 11 -13.06 47.79 -0.28
N PHE A 12 -13.98 48.14 0.63
CA PHE A 12 -14.50 47.19 1.61
C PHE A 12 -15.25 46.02 0.96
N ALA A 13 -16.04 46.28 -0.08
CA ALA A 13 -16.72 45.23 -0.82
C ALA A 13 -15.75 44.25 -1.49
N LEU A 14 -14.68 44.76 -2.11
CA LEU A 14 -13.64 43.93 -2.74
C LEU A 14 -12.87 43.09 -1.71
N LEU A 15 -12.56 43.64 -0.54
CA LEU A 15 -11.90 42.90 0.54
C LEU A 15 -12.79 41.78 1.08
N LEU A 16 -14.09 42.02 1.25
CA LEU A 16 -15.04 40.98 1.68
C LEU A 16 -15.15 39.85 0.66
N ILE A 17 -15.23 40.19 -0.63
CA ILE A 17 -15.27 39.19 -1.71
C ILE A 17 -13.99 38.36 -1.71
N ALA A 18 -12.81 39.00 -1.61
CA ALA A 18 -11.53 38.30 -1.56
C ALA A 18 -11.41 37.38 -0.33
N ALA A 19 -11.89 37.82 0.84
CA ALA A 19 -11.91 37.01 2.05
C ALA A 19 -12.79 35.76 1.89
N ILE A 20 -14.01 35.92 1.36
CA ILE A 20 -14.93 34.82 1.09
C ILE A 20 -14.32 33.82 0.10
N ILE A 21 -13.72 34.31 -0.99
CA ILE A 21 -13.02 33.47 -1.96
C ILE A 21 -11.89 32.68 -1.28
N SER A 22 -11.09 33.32 -0.41
CA SER A 22 -10.02 32.64 0.31
C SER A 22 -10.54 31.54 1.23
N VAL A 23 -11.67 31.76 1.92
CA VAL A 23 -12.30 30.76 2.80
C VAL A 23 -12.84 29.59 1.97
N VAL A 24 -13.50 29.86 0.85
CA VAL A 24 -13.99 28.81 -0.06
C VAL A 24 -12.84 27.99 -0.64
N ILE A 25 -11.72 28.64 -1.00
CA ILE A 25 -10.51 27.95 -1.46
C ILE A 25 -9.92 27.09 -0.33
N TYR A 26 -9.83 27.62 0.89
CA TYR A 26 -9.30 26.88 2.04
C TYR A 26 -10.15 25.66 2.41
N LEU A 27 -11.48 25.79 2.36
CA LEU A 27 -12.40 24.68 2.61
C LEU A 27 -12.36 23.62 1.50
N ARG A 28 -12.10 24.03 0.25
CA ARG A 28 -12.01 23.12 -0.91
C ARG A 28 -10.63 22.48 -1.07
N PHE A 29 -9.59 23.15 -0.60
CA PHE A 29 -8.19 22.75 -0.67
C PHE A 29 -7.55 22.89 0.71
N PRO A 30 -7.91 22.03 1.68
CA PRO A 30 -7.29 22.07 3.00
C PRO A 30 -5.78 21.89 2.83
N PRO A 31 -4.94 22.82 3.33
CA PRO A 31 -3.50 22.72 3.18
C PRO A 31 -3.04 21.45 3.89
N ARG A 32 -2.51 20.51 3.11
CA ARG A 32 -1.86 19.32 3.64
C ARG A 32 -0.54 19.74 4.26
N PHE A 33 -0.56 20.06 5.56
CA PHE A 33 0.65 20.07 6.38
C PHE A 33 1.22 18.65 6.40
N HIS A 34 2.02 18.34 5.38
CA HIS A 34 2.75 17.10 5.26
C HIS A 34 3.97 17.20 6.18
N ASN A 35 3.78 16.94 7.47
CA ASN A 35 4.88 16.54 8.33
C ASN A 35 5.34 15.15 7.88
N LYS A 36 6.18 15.10 6.83
CA LYS A 36 7.01 13.93 6.54
C LYS A 36 8.05 13.84 7.64
N ILE A 37 7.69 13.21 8.76
CA ILE A 37 8.68 12.65 9.66
C ILE A 37 9.38 11.56 8.84
N ARG A 38 10.58 11.88 8.36
CA ARG A 38 11.47 10.89 7.75
C ARG A 38 11.82 9.89 8.84
N HIS A 39 11.14 8.75 8.88
CA HIS A 39 11.63 7.62 9.65
C HIS A 39 12.91 7.14 8.96
N HIS A 40 14.05 7.45 9.58
CA HIS A 40 15.31 6.82 9.24
C HIS A 40 15.12 5.30 9.30
N PRO A 41 15.60 4.54 8.30
CA PRO A 41 15.55 3.10 8.35
C PRO A 41 16.46 2.65 9.49
N HIS A 42 15.86 2.29 10.62
CA HIS A 42 16.57 1.64 11.71
C HIS A 42 16.96 0.26 11.21
N LEU A 43 18.20 0.10 10.76
CA LEU A 43 18.82 -1.20 10.51
C LEU A 43 18.70 -2.03 11.80
N LYS A 44 17.77 -2.99 11.83
CA LYS A 44 17.79 -4.01 12.88
C LYS A 44 18.85 -5.05 12.52
N PRO A 45 19.68 -5.47 13.50
CA PRO A 45 20.70 -6.47 13.24
C PRO A 45 20.05 -7.80 12.88
N MET A 46 20.66 -8.45 11.89
CA MET A 46 20.33 -9.79 11.45
C MET A 46 20.74 -10.76 12.56
N SER A 47 19.78 -11.35 13.26
CA SER A 47 20.04 -12.55 14.05
C SER A 47 19.01 -13.61 13.66
N HIS A 48 19.55 -14.60 12.96
CA HIS A 48 18.96 -15.86 12.59
C HIS A 48 18.54 -16.65 13.84
N ILE A 49 17.72 -17.68 13.60
CA ILE A 49 17.37 -18.81 14.47
C ILE A 49 15.99 -18.67 15.14
N TYR A 50 15.03 -19.38 14.54
CA TYR A 50 13.72 -19.71 15.07
C TYR A 50 13.89 -20.63 16.29
N GLU A 51 13.66 -20.08 17.48
CA GLU A 51 13.36 -20.87 18.67
C GLU A 51 11.86 -20.79 18.96
N VAL A 52 11.34 -21.95 19.35
CA VAL A 52 9.92 -22.26 19.53
C VAL A 52 9.46 -21.82 20.94
N LEU A 53 8.45 -20.90 20.97
CA LEU A 53 7.39 -20.67 21.98
C LEU A 53 7.80 -20.20 23.42
N PRO A 54 7.03 -19.32 24.09
CA PRO A 54 5.62 -19.56 24.45
C PRO A 54 4.63 -18.40 24.21
N ASP A 55 3.35 -18.76 24.25
CA ASP A 55 2.18 -17.87 24.18
C ASP A 55 2.32 -16.67 25.13
N GLY A 56 2.61 -15.50 24.58
CA GLY A 56 2.76 -14.25 25.31
C GLY A 56 1.92 -13.17 24.64
N HIS A 57 0.98 -12.63 25.42
CA HIS A 57 0.17 -11.43 25.15
C HIS A 57 0.64 -10.61 23.94
N HIS A 58 -0.10 -10.71 22.83
CA HIS A 58 0.05 -9.77 21.73
C HIS A 58 -0.45 -8.40 22.21
N ASP A 59 0.51 -7.56 22.61
CA ASP A 59 0.30 -6.12 22.77
C ASP A 59 -0.35 -5.57 21.50
N ILE A 60 -1.58 -5.08 21.65
CA ILE A 60 -2.50 -4.65 20.58
C ILE A 60 -1.98 -3.40 19.83
N ASN A 61 -0.80 -2.86 20.17
CA ASN A 61 -0.41 -1.52 19.76
C ASN A 61 0.97 -1.38 19.08
N LYS A 62 1.48 -2.45 18.45
CA LYS A 62 2.54 -2.33 17.45
C LYS A 62 2.47 -3.48 16.46
N GLN A 63 1.47 -3.42 15.58
CA GLN A 63 1.48 -4.22 14.35
C GLN A 63 2.63 -3.73 13.47
N THR A 64 3.85 -4.19 13.73
CA THR A 64 4.92 -4.10 12.75
C THR A 64 4.44 -4.91 11.55
N MET A 65 4.01 -4.23 10.48
CA MET A 65 3.52 -4.89 9.27
C MET A 65 4.57 -5.91 8.81
N HIS A 66 4.11 -7.13 8.53
CA HIS A 66 4.97 -8.25 8.12
C HIS A 66 5.88 -7.83 6.94
N PRO A 67 7.17 -8.22 6.88
CA PRO A 67 8.10 -7.74 5.86
C PRO A 67 7.65 -8.04 4.42
N TYR A 68 6.83 -9.08 4.26
CA TYR A 68 6.29 -9.49 2.96
C TYR A 68 4.87 -8.99 2.68
N HIS A 69 4.40 -7.96 3.40
CA HIS A 69 3.13 -7.31 3.11
C HIS A 69 3.17 -6.60 1.74
N ASN A 70 2.05 -6.63 1.03
CA ASN A 70 1.95 -6.00 -0.28
C ASN A 70 1.13 -4.71 -0.22
N VAL A 71 1.27 -3.87 -1.23
CA VAL A 71 0.58 -2.59 -1.36
C VAL A 71 0.04 -2.45 -2.79
N THR A 72 -1.11 -1.79 -2.91
CA THR A 72 -1.64 -1.32 -4.20
C THR A 72 -1.88 0.19 -4.15
N ILE A 73 -1.86 0.86 -5.28
CA ILE A 73 -2.21 2.28 -5.33
C ILE A 73 -3.73 2.40 -5.49
N GLU A 74 -4.37 3.08 -4.53
CA GLU A 74 -5.82 3.28 -4.56
C GLU A 74 -6.20 4.43 -5.51
N ARG A 75 -7.22 4.16 -6.34
CA ARG A 75 -7.73 5.12 -7.30
C ARG A 75 -8.71 6.07 -6.61
N ILE A 76 -8.31 7.33 -6.47
CA ILE A 76 -9.26 8.42 -6.17
C ILE A 76 -9.94 8.85 -7.47
N GLN A 77 -11.12 9.46 -7.41
CA GLN A 77 -11.89 9.93 -8.59
C GLN A 77 -11.04 10.71 -9.61
N ASN A 78 -10.01 11.46 -9.16
CA ASN A 78 -9.05 12.17 -10.01
C ASN A 78 -7.63 11.58 -9.92
N ALA A 79 -7.48 10.27 -10.12
CA ALA A 79 -6.17 9.63 -10.15
C ALA A 79 -5.35 10.09 -11.37
N CYS A 80 -4.05 10.29 -11.18
CA CYS A 80 -3.12 10.65 -12.25
C CYS A 80 -3.00 9.53 -13.30
N CYS A 81 -2.65 9.89 -14.54
CA CYS A 81 -2.49 8.94 -15.65
C CYS A 81 -1.47 7.84 -15.33
N ALA A 82 -0.38 8.17 -14.63
CA ALA A 82 0.59 7.16 -14.19
C ALA A 82 -0.03 6.07 -13.31
N VAL A 83 -0.95 6.42 -12.39
CA VAL A 83 -1.62 5.44 -11.53
C VAL A 83 -2.65 4.61 -12.29
N LYS A 84 -3.31 5.20 -13.30
CA LYS A 84 -4.22 4.45 -14.17
C LYS A 84 -3.49 3.33 -14.92
N ASN A 85 -2.26 3.57 -15.34
CA ASN A 85 -1.46 2.60 -16.11
C ASN A 85 -0.99 1.40 -15.27
N ILE A 86 -0.74 1.59 -13.97
CA ILE A 86 -0.26 0.51 -13.08
C ILE A 86 -1.34 0.01 -12.11
N GLN A 87 -2.59 0.29 -12.43
CA GLN A 87 -3.70 -0.08 -11.56
C GLN A 87 -3.86 -1.59 -11.45
N GLY A 88 -4.19 -2.05 -10.23
CA GLY A 88 -4.41 -3.47 -9.94
C GLY A 88 -3.12 -4.26 -9.76
N ILE A 89 -1.96 -3.63 -9.96
CA ILE A 89 -0.66 -4.23 -9.67
C ILE A 89 -0.42 -4.16 -8.16
N HIS A 90 -0.04 -5.32 -7.61
CA HIS A 90 0.43 -5.43 -6.23
C HIS A 90 1.96 -5.32 -6.22
N PHE A 91 2.45 -4.39 -5.42
CA PHE A 91 3.88 -4.26 -5.14
C PHE A 91 4.17 -4.86 -3.78
N LEU A 92 5.34 -5.47 -3.62
CA LEU A 92 5.86 -5.69 -2.28
C LEU A 92 6.14 -4.30 -1.68
N SER A 93 5.82 -4.09 -0.40
CA SER A 93 5.93 -2.76 0.21
C SER A 93 7.33 -2.13 0.05
N LYS A 94 8.38 -2.96 0.14
CA LYS A 94 9.78 -2.53 -0.05
C LYS A 94 10.14 -2.15 -1.49
N ASP A 95 9.43 -2.70 -2.47
CA ASP A 95 9.69 -2.54 -3.91
C ASP A 95 8.69 -1.57 -4.56
N ALA A 96 7.79 -1.01 -3.77
CA ALA A 96 6.77 -0.08 -4.25
C ALA A 96 7.43 1.24 -4.68
N PRO A 97 7.04 1.80 -5.84
CA PRO A 97 7.60 3.06 -6.30
C PRO A 97 7.25 4.19 -5.32
N SER A 98 8.09 5.24 -5.26
CA SER A 98 7.74 6.41 -4.48
C SER A 98 6.56 7.15 -5.13
N ILE A 99 5.59 7.60 -4.33
CA ILE A 99 4.56 8.53 -4.77
C ILE A 99 5.03 9.97 -4.44
N PRO A 100 4.93 10.94 -5.37
CA PRO A 100 4.32 10.87 -6.71
C PRO A 100 5.14 10.04 -7.71
N LEU A 101 4.45 9.32 -8.61
CA LEU A 101 5.10 8.57 -9.69
C LEU A 101 5.80 9.54 -10.66
N SER A 102 6.86 9.09 -11.32
CA SER A 102 7.68 9.92 -12.22
C SER A 102 6.87 10.61 -13.32
N ASN A 103 5.82 9.95 -13.83
CA ASN A 103 4.97 10.45 -14.90
C ASN A 103 3.62 10.98 -14.38
N CYS A 104 3.61 11.57 -13.17
CA CYS A 104 2.40 12.14 -12.60
C CYS A 104 2.03 13.46 -13.30
N ASP A 105 0.83 13.51 -13.86
CA ASP A 105 0.23 14.66 -14.56
C ASP A 105 -0.62 15.57 -13.64
N ALA A 106 -0.73 15.23 -12.35
CA ALA A 106 -1.54 15.98 -11.40
C ALA A 106 -0.73 17.12 -10.76
N PHE A 107 -1.27 18.33 -10.81
CA PHE A 107 -0.70 19.50 -10.10
C PHE A 107 -0.57 19.24 -8.59
N GLU A 108 -1.57 18.59 -8.00
CA GLU A 108 -1.53 18.09 -6.62
C GLU A 108 -1.90 16.60 -6.60
N CYS A 109 -0.90 15.72 -6.51
CA CYS A 109 -1.14 14.29 -6.48
C CYS A 109 -1.75 13.85 -5.14
N ARG A 110 -2.88 13.14 -5.19
CA ARG A 110 -3.58 12.62 -4.00
C ARG A 110 -3.50 11.10 -3.85
N CYS A 111 -2.81 10.41 -4.75
CA CYS A 111 -2.68 8.95 -4.73
C CYS A 111 -2.01 8.45 -3.46
N HIS A 112 -2.44 7.30 -2.96
CA HIS A 112 -1.92 6.69 -1.74
C HIS A 112 -1.89 5.17 -1.87
N TYR A 113 -1.06 4.54 -1.02
CA TYR A 113 -0.98 3.09 -0.94
C TYR A 113 -2.04 2.54 0.01
N LYS A 114 -2.71 1.48 -0.45
CA LYS A 114 -3.50 0.58 0.37
C LYS A 114 -2.65 -0.63 0.71
N HIS A 115 -2.44 -0.86 1.99
CA HIS A 115 -1.62 -1.97 2.49
C HIS A 115 -2.48 -3.22 2.67
N TYR A 116 -1.92 -4.38 2.32
CA TYR A 116 -2.49 -5.69 2.52
C TYR A 116 -1.49 -6.53 3.29
N GLN A 117 -1.96 -7.17 4.36
CA GLN A 117 -1.17 -8.10 5.15
C GLN A 117 -0.72 -9.29 4.29
N ASP A 118 0.43 -9.88 4.63
CA ASP A 118 0.81 -11.16 4.03
C ASP A 118 -0.24 -12.22 4.42
N ARG A 119 -0.73 -12.94 3.41
CA ARG A 119 -1.72 -14.00 3.58
C ARG A 119 -1.10 -15.31 4.10
N ARG A 120 0.23 -15.42 4.09
CA ARG A 120 0.96 -16.54 4.69
C ARG A 120 0.83 -16.39 6.21
N ARG A 121 0.06 -17.27 6.83
CA ARG A 121 0.00 -17.35 8.29
C ARG A 121 1.19 -18.18 8.74
N GLU A 122 2.12 -17.60 9.50
CA GLU A 122 3.28 -18.32 10.05
C GLU A 122 2.85 -19.58 10.83
N LYS A 123 1.73 -19.51 11.55
CA LYS A 123 1.16 -20.62 12.34
C LYS A 123 0.42 -21.67 11.50
N LEU A 124 0.19 -21.42 10.21
CA LEU A 124 -0.58 -22.29 9.30
C LEU A 124 0.24 -22.59 8.04
N GLU A 125 1.55 -22.85 8.20
CA GLU A 125 2.40 -23.29 7.09
C GLU A 125 1.90 -24.65 6.60
N ARG A 126 1.01 -24.61 5.61
CA ARG A 126 0.34 -25.78 5.05
C ARG A 126 1.30 -26.79 4.43
N ARG A 127 2.59 -26.48 4.29
CA ARG A 127 3.59 -27.36 3.69
C ARG A 127 4.32 -28.25 4.70
N VAL A 128 4.32 -27.91 5.99
CA VAL A 128 5.03 -28.72 7.00
C VAL A 128 4.38 -30.11 7.13
N ASP A 129 3.06 -30.17 7.05
CA ASP A 129 2.30 -31.42 7.13
C ASP A 129 2.51 -32.35 5.91
N PHE A 130 2.86 -31.79 4.75
CA PHE A 130 3.16 -32.57 3.54
C PHE A 130 4.64 -32.94 3.38
N GLY A 131 5.55 -32.33 4.15
CA GLY A 131 6.99 -32.61 4.06
C GLY A 131 7.33 -34.02 4.52
N MET A 132 6.81 -34.43 5.68
CA MET A 132 7.01 -35.78 6.22
C MET A 132 6.40 -36.86 5.32
N THR A 133 5.26 -36.57 4.68
CA THR A 133 4.56 -37.55 3.83
C THR A 133 5.20 -37.72 2.46
N HIS A 134 5.93 -36.73 1.94
CA HIS A 134 6.64 -36.84 0.68
C HIS A 134 7.82 -37.81 0.76
N ASP A 135 8.63 -37.71 1.82
CA ASP A 135 9.85 -38.54 1.95
C ASP A 135 9.53 -39.99 2.33
N LEU A 136 8.36 -40.24 2.93
CA LEU A 136 7.83 -41.58 3.20
C LEU A 136 7.03 -42.17 2.03
N PHE A 137 6.75 -41.39 0.98
CA PHE A 137 5.91 -41.83 -0.13
C PHE A 137 6.60 -42.96 -0.92
N GLY A 138 6.05 -44.16 -0.88
CA GLY A 138 6.59 -45.36 -1.52
C GLY A 138 7.41 -46.28 -0.61
N ALA A 139 7.65 -45.88 0.65
CA ALA A 139 8.31 -46.74 1.64
C ALA A 139 7.50 -48.02 1.94
N PHE A 140 6.17 -48.00 1.76
CA PHE A 140 5.28 -49.15 1.93
C PHE A 140 4.83 -49.76 0.59
N GLY A 141 5.54 -49.46 -0.51
CA GLY A 141 5.28 -50.02 -1.82
C GLY A 141 4.27 -49.25 -2.67
N GLU A 142 3.84 -48.07 -2.23
CA GLU A 142 3.05 -47.15 -3.05
C GLU A 142 3.85 -46.71 -4.28
N LYS A 143 3.29 -46.91 -5.47
CA LYS A 143 3.92 -46.46 -6.72
C LYS A 143 3.40 -45.07 -7.08
N ASN A 144 4.32 -44.17 -7.45
CA ASN A 144 3.96 -42.84 -7.93
C ASN A 144 3.09 -42.94 -9.20
N GLN A 145 1.79 -42.65 -9.06
CA GLN A 145 0.83 -42.75 -10.16
C GLN A 145 0.95 -41.61 -11.18
N ARG A 146 1.77 -40.56 -10.91
CA ARG A 146 2.08 -39.52 -11.91
C ARG A 146 2.77 -40.07 -13.14
N ILE A 147 3.48 -41.20 -13.01
CA ILE A 147 4.20 -41.84 -14.12
C ILE A 147 3.21 -42.49 -15.13
N LYS A 148 2.01 -42.86 -14.67
CA LYS A 148 1.03 -43.60 -15.48
C LYS A 148 0.05 -42.72 -16.25
N LYS A 149 0.01 -41.42 -15.98
CA LYS A 149 -0.86 -40.49 -16.72
C LYS A 149 -0.01 -39.67 -17.67
N PRO A 150 -0.24 -39.75 -19.00
CA PRO A 150 0.35 -38.78 -19.91
C PRO A 150 -0.04 -37.37 -19.46
N ASP A 151 0.90 -36.44 -19.54
CA ASP A 151 0.65 -35.04 -19.19
C ASP A 151 -0.52 -34.54 -20.05
N ARG A 152 -1.44 -33.79 -19.43
CA ARG A 152 -2.56 -33.16 -20.15
C ARG A 152 -2.13 -31.91 -20.93
N ARG A 153 -0.81 -31.65 -21.01
CA ARG A 153 -0.18 -30.61 -21.83
C ARG A 153 0.26 -31.15 -23.18
N HIS A 154 -0.36 -32.23 -23.65
CA HIS A 154 -0.25 -32.61 -25.04
C HIS A 154 -1.40 -31.94 -25.77
N ASP A 155 -1.07 -31.33 -26.91
CA ASP A 155 -1.94 -30.70 -27.90
C ASP A 155 -2.15 -29.19 -27.71
N ASP A 156 -1.21 -28.40 -28.27
CA ASP A 156 -1.41 -27.04 -28.82
C ASP A 156 -0.16 -26.68 -29.67
N ASP A 157 0.08 -27.40 -30.78
CA ASP A 157 0.98 -27.02 -31.89
C ASP A 157 0.27 -27.31 -33.23
#